data_AF-A0A2N6D625-F1
#
_entry.id   AF-A0A2N6D625-F1
#
_cell.length_a   1.000
_cell.length_b   1.000
_cell.length_c   1.000
_cell.angle_alpha   90.00
_cell.angle_beta   90.00
_cell.angle_gamma   90.00
#
_symmetry.space_group_name_H-M   'P 1'
#
loop_
_entity.id
_entity.type
_entity.pdbx_description
1 polymer ?
#
loop_
_entity_poly.entity_id
_entity_poly.type
_entity_poly.pdbx_seq_one_letter_code
_entity_poly.pdbx_strand_id
1 'polypeptide(L)'
;MKEMLNELEKAGIRVSHEGADCEFTVTPSYKGNIGFFHLLGQDWELIVVKGVYKDNIRRLKGKPPYDDRKINEVAQTLSDVERTLRKRVIIKIIFNEEQKHVINYIEADSTQLSRDDARDFTIPAPITSVERSLGKDISIGDKQLFSKAPFAEILPETLSPFAMSLVSMMPDVMNPLFMSSSIKTLSPSVKLLFGRLYMNIANASTITSKFSQPSDFLMMNFVPALFKSVKKPSIGVPNDADLKISDDEILESIKDIADSIADLKPEDVYSDEFIELIALTVMTWEMVYVRLWKSFTNLHKLISKDIDTTLTHIYKTRSNSILNIGFDKICTCFDPAIIEHKIESIGLKHLSIDYMYKTFPTSKRLTLSKSKYAERITEAHSYLKMRDDLYLAISAMTSKVRSLLLESGTQLHNDQMLSDKNDIFLFEVTEIRNIIGDEFYGNIPFTTNFRRWQNARFSALCLPFNLYEKDVVDAEKIALSQIDKSTKEKNLPCLSLFHKEITTSNFTTRMNFRLHDIKEAVGKDVVITESASLFSFITEYCATTETPLYTGARFANIMIQDKTITTTKDSIKF
;
A
#
# COMPACT_ATOMS: atom_id res chain seq x y z
N MET A 1 35.23 -12.19 7.03
CA MET A 1 35.94 -11.04 7.63
C MET A 1 37.24 -10.72 6.88
N LYS A 2 38.33 -11.51 7.00
CA LYS A 2 39.63 -11.20 6.36
C LYS A 2 39.55 -10.91 4.86
N GLU A 3 38.81 -11.74 4.12
CA GLU A 3 38.58 -11.55 2.68
C GLU A 3 37.93 -10.20 2.35
N MET A 4 36.87 -9.82 3.07
CA MET A 4 36.19 -8.53 2.88
C MET A 4 37.08 -7.35 3.24
N LEU A 5 37.88 -7.43 4.31
CA LEU A 5 38.84 -6.36 4.64
C LEU A 5 39.89 -6.20 3.54
N ASN A 6 40.40 -7.31 2.98
CA ASN A 6 41.36 -7.27 1.88
C ASN A 6 40.75 -6.69 0.59
N GLU A 7 39.47 -6.96 0.30
CA GLU A 7 38.74 -6.34 -0.81
C GLU A 7 38.62 -4.81 -0.64
N LEU A 8 38.30 -4.35 0.57
CA LEU A 8 38.21 -2.93 0.89
C LEU A 8 39.58 -2.24 0.79
N GLU A 9 40.63 -2.86 1.31
CA GLU A 9 42.00 -2.33 1.21
C GLU A 9 42.44 -2.14 -0.24
N LYS A 10 42.17 -3.15 -1.11
CA LYS A 10 42.42 -3.05 -2.55
C LYS A 10 41.63 -1.93 -3.23
N ALA A 11 40.45 -1.59 -2.71
CA ALA A 11 39.65 -0.47 -3.16
C ALA A 11 40.10 0.88 -2.58
N GLY A 12 41.19 0.91 -1.79
CA GLY A 12 41.74 2.12 -1.18
C GLY A 12 41.03 2.57 0.10
N ILE A 13 40.18 1.72 0.68
CA ILE A 13 39.46 2.00 1.93
C ILE A 13 40.37 1.61 3.10
N ARG A 14 40.51 2.51 4.09
CA ARG A 14 41.39 2.31 5.25
C ARG A 14 40.84 1.22 6.16
N VAL A 15 41.60 0.14 6.31
CA VAL A 15 41.29 -0.98 7.20
C VAL A 15 42.39 -1.19 8.24
N SER A 16 42.05 -1.81 9.37
CA SER A 16 43.01 -2.31 10.36
C SER A 16 42.71 -3.78 10.64
N HIS A 17 43.76 -4.59 10.75
CA HIS A 17 43.66 -5.99 11.13
C HIS A 17 43.89 -6.23 12.63
N GLU A 18 44.16 -5.17 13.39
CA GLU A 18 44.44 -5.23 14.83
C GLU A 18 43.16 -4.96 15.65
N GLY A 19 42.94 -5.77 16.68
CA GLY A 19 41.76 -5.69 17.55
C GLY A 19 41.89 -4.58 18.59
N ALA A 20 41.53 -3.35 18.22
CA ALA A 20 41.37 -2.23 19.14
C ALA A 20 39.93 -2.13 19.68
N ASP A 21 39.76 -1.44 20.82
CA ASP A 21 38.45 -1.05 21.33
C ASP A 21 37.70 -0.20 20.27
N CYS A 22 36.46 -0.59 20.00
CA CYS A 22 35.62 0.02 18.98
C CYS A 22 35.04 1.36 19.49
N GLU A 23 35.12 2.41 18.67
CA GLU A 23 34.51 3.71 18.99
C GLU A 23 33.00 3.69 18.78
N PHE A 24 32.54 3.09 17.67
CA PHE A 24 31.12 2.87 17.40
C PHE A 24 30.90 1.81 16.33
N THR A 25 29.73 1.18 16.39
CA THR A 25 29.27 0.19 15.41
C THR A 25 28.35 0.84 14.40
N VAL A 26 28.45 0.42 13.14
CA VAL A 26 27.57 0.84 12.06
C VAL A 26 26.81 -0.35 11.53
N THR A 27 25.47 -0.25 11.50
CA THR A 27 24.61 -1.20 10.79
C THR A 27 24.16 -0.60 9.45
N PRO A 28 24.02 -1.42 8.39
CA PRO A 28 23.68 -0.96 7.04
C PRO A 28 22.19 -0.65 6.86
N SER A 29 21.43 -0.71 7.95
CA SER A 29 20.01 -0.38 8.02
C SER A 29 19.68 0.12 9.43
N TYR A 30 18.61 0.89 9.56
CA TYR A 30 17.98 1.23 10.85
C TYR A 30 16.65 0.50 10.97
N LYS A 31 16.51 -0.37 11.99
CA LYS A 31 15.34 -1.25 12.20
C LYS A 31 14.88 -1.97 10.91
N GLY A 32 15.85 -2.46 10.13
CA GLY A 32 15.59 -3.16 8.87
C GLY A 32 15.30 -2.25 7.67
N ASN A 33 15.28 -0.93 7.82
CA ASN A 33 15.13 0.01 6.70
C ASN A 33 16.49 0.38 6.10
N ILE A 34 16.70 0.03 4.83
CA ILE A 34 17.98 0.18 4.10
C ILE A 34 18.23 1.60 3.56
N GLY A 35 17.29 2.53 3.73
CA GLY A 35 17.46 3.93 3.37
C GLY A 35 18.44 4.70 4.26
N PHE A 36 18.90 4.05 5.33
CA PHE A 36 19.65 4.64 6.44
C PHE A 36 20.84 3.78 6.85
N PHE A 37 21.96 4.41 7.21
CA PHE A 37 22.96 3.83 8.11
C PHE A 37 22.58 4.16 9.55
N HIS A 38 22.86 3.23 10.46
CA HIS A 38 22.64 3.44 11.89
C HIS A 38 23.96 3.30 12.63
N LEU A 39 24.33 4.37 13.35
CA LEU A 39 25.60 4.49 14.06
C LEU A 39 25.33 4.46 15.56
N LEU A 40 25.93 3.49 16.23
CA LEU A 40 25.76 3.15 17.64
C LEU A 40 27.08 3.33 18.40
N GLY A 41 27.18 4.41 19.17
CA GLY A 41 28.24 4.61 20.17
C GLY A 41 27.80 4.15 21.56
N GLN A 42 28.66 4.36 22.56
CA GLN A 42 28.38 3.96 23.95
C GLN A 42 27.16 4.68 24.55
N ASP A 43 27.11 6.01 24.42
CA ASP A 43 26.05 6.87 25.02
C ASP A 43 25.28 7.70 23.99
N TRP A 44 25.49 7.44 22.69
CA TRP A 44 24.87 8.18 21.61
C TRP A 44 24.46 7.28 20.44
N GLU A 45 23.44 7.72 19.72
CA GLU A 45 22.86 7.02 18.58
C GLU A 45 22.45 8.05 17.53
N LEU A 46 22.81 7.78 16.28
CA LEU A 46 22.37 8.59 15.15
C LEU A 46 22.11 7.74 13.91
N ILE A 47 21.28 8.28 13.04
CA ILE A 47 21.04 7.77 11.69
C ILE A 47 21.72 8.69 10.69
N VAL A 48 22.28 8.10 9.63
CA VAL A 48 22.69 8.83 8.43
C VAL A 48 21.85 8.38 7.24
N VAL A 49 21.22 9.33 6.54
CA VAL A 49 20.51 9.09 5.28
C VAL A 49 21.51 8.66 4.21
N LYS A 50 21.28 7.50 3.57
CA LYS A 50 22.14 7.01 2.49
C LYS A 50 22.01 7.85 1.23
N GLY A 51 23.14 8.26 0.68
CA GLY A 51 23.25 9.16 -0.47
C GLY A 51 24.01 10.44 -0.12
N VAL A 52 24.15 11.34 -1.10
CA VAL A 52 24.93 12.57 -0.96
C VAL A 52 23.98 13.73 -0.70
N TYR A 53 23.80 14.08 0.57
CA TYR A 53 22.94 15.20 0.98
C TYR A 53 23.61 16.05 2.05
N LYS A 54 23.35 17.36 2.03
CA LYS A 54 23.86 18.28 3.06
C LYS A 54 23.16 18.08 4.42
N ASP A 55 21.94 17.54 4.40
CA ASP A 55 21.04 17.35 5.55
C ASP A 55 20.79 15.85 5.81
N ASN A 56 21.84 15.03 5.88
CA ASN A 56 21.75 13.57 6.02
C ASN A 56 21.82 13.03 7.46
N ILE A 57 22.28 13.81 8.45
CA ILE A 57 22.46 13.32 9.84
C ILE A 57 21.18 13.53 10.67
N ARG A 58 20.76 12.51 11.44
CA ARG A 58 19.62 12.54 12.36
C ARG A 58 20.06 11.99 13.73
N ARG A 59 20.03 12.81 14.77
CA ARG A 59 20.41 12.40 16.13
C ARG A 59 19.21 11.77 16.83
N LEU A 60 19.36 10.54 17.33
CA LEU A 60 18.30 9.81 18.03
C LEU A 60 18.48 9.86 19.55
N LYS A 61 19.72 9.69 20.01
CA LYS A 61 20.07 9.69 21.43
C LYS A 61 21.43 10.33 21.65
N GLY A 62 21.54 11.11 22.74
CA GLY A 62 22.81 11.71 23.15
C GLY A 62 23.40 12.67 22.10
N LYS A 63 24.67 13.04 22.30
CA LYS A 63 25.44 13.83 21.35
C LYS A 63 26.72 13.06 20.99
N PRO A 64 26.98 12.79 19.71
CA PRO A 64 28.24 12.15 19.33
C PRO A 64 29.42 13.07 19.67
N PRO A 65 30.60 12.51 20.02
CA PRO A 65 31.82 13.28 20.26
C PRO A 65 32.45 13.80 18.94
N TYR A 66 31.79 13.59 17.81
CA TYR A 66 32.25 13.91 16.46
C TYR A 66 31.41 15.03 15.85
N ASP A 67 32.04 15.90 15.07
CA ASP A 67 31.33 16.92 14.30
C ASP A 67 30.66 16.32 13.05
N ASP A 68 29.75 17.09 12.45
CA ASP A 68 29.00 16.63 11.28
C ASP A 68 29.90 16.41 10.06
N ARG A 69 31.08 17.05 9.98
CA ARG A 69 32.03 16.84 8.88
C ARG A 69 32.62 15.43 8.97
N LYS A 70 33.09 15.03 10.15
CA LYS A 70 33.67 13.70 10.40
C LYS A 70 32.65 12.59 10.20
N ILE A 71 31.39 12.80 10.62
CA ILE A 71 30.29 11.86 10.37
C ILE A 71 30.01 11.72 8.87
N ASN A 72 30.08 12.81 8.10
CA ASN A 72 29.92 12.77 6.64
C ASN A 72 31.06 12.04 5.93
N GLU A 73 32.31 12.20 6.38
CA GLU A 73 33.46 11.43 5.88
C GLU A 73 33.27 9.92 6.11
N VAL A 74 32.75 9.55 7.29
CA VAL A 74 32.35 8.17 7.60
C VAL A 74 31.23 7.70 6.66
N ALA A 75 30.16 8.49 6.48
CA ALA A 75 29.03 8.14 5.63
C ALA A 75 29.41 7.88 4.16
N GLN A 76 30.33 8.69 3.62
CA GLN A 76 30.87 8.49 2.29
C GLN A 76 31.61 7.16 2.20
N THR A 77 32.46 6.87 3.20
CA THR A 77 33.20 5.61 3.28
C THR A 77 32.26 4.40 3.39
N LEU A 78 31.19 4.49 4.18
CA LEU A 78 30.17 3.45 4.28
C LEU A 78 29.48 3.18 2.95
N SER A 79 29.18 4.24 2.19
CA SER A 79 28.60 4.12 0.84
C SER A 79 29.58 3.44 -0.14
N ASP A 80 30.88 3.77 -0.04
CA ASP A 80 31.93 3.15 -0.84
C ASP A 80 32.16 1.67 -0.47
N VAL A 81 32.02 1.32 0.82
CA VAL A 81 32.06 -0.06 1.29
C VAL A 81 30.91 -0.87 0.69
N GLU A 82 29.67 -0.39 0.79
CA GLU A 82 28.51 -1.10 0.21
C GLU A 82 28.64 -1.25 -1.31
N ARG A 83 29.14 -0.22 -2.01
CA ARG A 83 29.37 -0.26 -3.45
C ARG A 83 30.47 -1.25 -3.85
N THR A 84 31.57 -1.28 -3.09
CA THR A 84 32.71 -2.19 -3.34
C THR A 84 32.31 -3.64 -3.12
N LEU A 85 31.69 -3.92 -1.98
CA LEU A 85 31.38 -5.28 -1.57
C LEU A 85 30.09 -5.82 -2.20
N ARG A 86 29.24 -4.94 -2.75
CA ARG A 86 27.91 -5.26 -3.31
C ARG A 86 27.01 -6.06 -2.35
N LYS A 87 27.23 -5.90 -1.05
CA LYS A 87 26.49 -6.58 0.03
C LYS A 87 26.38 -5.68 1.25
N ARG A 88 25.31 -5.88 2.01
CA ARG A 88 25.08 -5.17 3.28
C ARG A 88 26.02 -5.73 4.34
N VAL A 89 26.67 -4.84 5.09
CA VAL A 89 27.67 -5.23 6.08
C VAL A 89 27.53 -4.42 7.36
N ILE A 90 27.75 -5.08 8.49
CA ILE A 90 27.93 -4.43 9.79
C ILE A 90 29.42 -4.15 9.95
N ILE A 91 29.74 -2.92 10.35
CA ILE A 91 31.11 -2.41 10.40
C ILE A 91 31.39 -1.87 11.79
N LYS A 92 32.59 -2.10 12.31
CA LYS A 92 33.09 -1.34 13.47
C LYS A 92 34.17 -0.36 13.00
N ILE A 93 34.08 0.85 13.55
CA ILE A 93 34.96 1.95 13.20
C ILE A 93 35.79 2.34 14.41
N ILE A 94 37.07 2.60 14.17
CA ILE A 94 37.99 3.23 15.11
C ILE A 94 38.58 4.48 14.46
N PHE A 95 39.02 5.43 15.27
CA PHE A 95 39.84 6.54 14.80
C PHE A 95 41.30 6.29 15.19
N ASN A 96 42.22 6.41 14.23
CA ASN A 96 43.64 6.31 14.52
C ASN A 96 44.17 7.57 15.23
N GLU A 97 45.46 7.58 15.59
CA GLU A 97 46.11 8.71 16.25
C GLU A 97 46.00 10.04 15.46
N GLU A 98 45.97 9.96 14.12
CA GLU A 98 45.75 11.09 13.22
C GLU A 98 44.26 11.46 13.05
N GLN A 99 43.37 10.91 13.87
CA GLN A 99 41.93 11.12 13.84
C GLN A 99 41.23 10.69 12.54
N LYS A 100 41.86 9.82 11.75
CA LYS A 100 41.29 9.22 10.54
C LYS A 100 40.51 7.96 10.90
N HIS A 101 39.32 7.80 10.34
CA HIS A 101 38.52 6.59 10.54
C HIS A 101 39.15 5.39 9.83
N VAL A 102 39.06 4.23 10.48
CA VAL A 102 39.56 2.95 9.99
C VAL A 102 38.52 1.88 10.30
N ILE A 103 38.30 0.99 9.33
CA ILE A 103 37.42 -0.17 9.49
C ILE A 103 38.22 -1.32 10.12
N ASN A 104 37.89 -1.72 11.35
CA ASN A 104 38.59 -2.80 12.06
C ASN A 104 37.80 -4.11 12.13
N TYR A 105 36.50 -4.07 11.82
CA TYR A 105 35.63 -5.23 11.78
C TYR A 105 34.62 -5.11 10.67
N ILE A 106 34.33 -6.25 10.04
CA ILE A 106 33.29 -6.34 9.03
C ILE A 106 32.66 -7.73 8.99
N GLU A 107 31.34 -7.76 9.03
CA GLU A 107 30.54 -8.96 8.87
C GLU A 107 29.36 -8.72 7.92
N ALA A 108 28.87 -9.77 7.28
CA ALA A 108 27.68 -9.68 6.45
C ALA A 108 26.46 -9.42 7.35
N ASP A 109 25.60 -8.49 6.93
CA ASP A 109 24.33 -8.24 7.61
C ASP A 109 23.33 -9.36 7.28
N SER A 110 22.87 -10.06 8.32
CA SER A 110 21.81 -11.07 8.23
C SER A 110 20.43 -10.53 8.58
N THR A 111 20.29 -9.23 8.84
CA THR A 111 19.01 -8.62 9.24
C THR A 111 17.98 -8.78 8.12
N GLN A 112 16.84 -9.40 8.48
CA GLN A 112 15.69 -9.49 7.61
C GLN A 112 15.06 -8.09 7.46
N LEU A 113 14.76 -7.74 6.22
CA LEU A 113 14.07 -6.48 5.91
C LEU A 113 12.61 -6.57 6.35
N SER A 114 12.08 -5.50 6.95
CA SER A 114 10.65 -5.39 7.21
C SER A 114 9.89 -5.41 5.88
N ARG A 115 8.90 -6.30 5.74
CA ARG A 115 8.20 -6.54 4.46
C ARG A 115 6.83 -5.87 4.36
N ASP A 116 6.19 -5.52 5.47
CA ASP A 116 4.75 -5.19 5.47
C ASP A 116 4.48 -3.70 5.65
N ASP A 117 4.79 -3.16 6.84
CA ASP A 117 4.64 -1.75 7.21
C ASP A 117 5.98 -1.25 7.76
N ALA A 118 6.66 -0.43 6.99
CA ALA A 118 7.99 0.07 7.31
C ALA A 118 7.96 1.48 7.94
N ARG A 119 6.77 2.04 8.16
CA ARG A 119 6.61 3.38 8.73
C ARG A 119 7.18 3.42 10.14
N ASP A 120 7.98 4.44 10.43
CA ASP A 120 8.56 4.64 11.74
C ASP A 120 8.51 6.11 12.14
N PHE A 121 7.60 6.43 13.07
CA PHE A 121 7.44 7.79 13.59
C PHE A 121 8.58 8.22 14.53
N THR A 122 9.49 7.32 14.89
CA THR A 122 10.67 7.62 15.72
C THR A 122 11.85 8.16 14.90
N ILE A 123 11.82 8.06 13.57
CA ILE A 123 12.84 8.63 12.69
C ILE A 123 12.50 10.10 12.43
N PRO A 124 13.29 11.07 12.94
CA PRO A 124 13.01 12.47 12.66
C PRO A 124 13.35 12.80 11.20
N ALA A 125 12.44 13.44 10.46
CA ALA A 125 12.66 13.88 9.08
C ALA A 125 13.29 12.77 8.20
N PRO A 126 12.57 11.66 7.96
CA PRO A 126 13.11 10.47 7.29
C PRO A 126 13.46 10.71 5.82
N ILE A 127 12.95 11.79 5.22
CA ILE A 127 13.29 12.25 3.86
C ILE A 127 14.12 13.54 3.92
N THR A 128 14.99 13.72 2.94
CA THR A 128 15.81 14.92 2.77
C THR A 128 14.99 16.11 2.29
N SER A 129 15.53 17.32 2.42
CA SER A 129 14.92 18.54 1.86
C SER A 129 14.72 18.47 0.33
N VAL A 130 15.65 17.85 -0.39
CA VAL A 130 15.55 17.61 -1.84
C VAL A 130 14.38 16.68 -2.14
N GLU A 131 14.29 15.54 -1.47
CA GLU A 131 13.17 14.60 -1.65
C GLU A 131 11.83 15.22 -1.25
N ARG A 132 11.81 16.06 -0.20
CA ARG A 132 10.63 16.83 0.20
C ARG A 132 10.18 17.80 -0.90
N SER A 133 11.12 18.37 -1.65
CA SER A 133 10.81 19.24 -2.78
C SER A 133 10.23 18.49 -3.98
N LEU A 134 10.56 17.21 -4.16
CA LEU A 134 9.96 16.37 -5.21
C LEU A 134 8.46 16.10 -4.97
N GLY A 135 8.00 16.19 -3.73
CA GLY A 135 6.58 16.16 -3.40
C GLY A 135 5.83 17.45 -3.79
N LYS A 136 6.55 18.52 -4.16
CA LYS A 136 5.93 19.77 -4.61
C LYS A 136 5.70 19.76 -6.10
N ASP A 137 4.44 19.82 -6.48
CA ASP A 137 4.06 20.19 -7.84
C ASP A 137 4.04 21.72 -7.96
N ILE A 138 4.37 22.27 -9.14
CA ILE A 138 4.43 23.74 -9.35
C ILE A 138 3.02 24.36 -9.24
N SER A 139 1.98 23.54 -9.34
CA SER A 139 0.56 23.90 -9.39
C SER A 139 -0.24 23.56 -8.13
N ILE A 140 0.39 23.51 -6.95
CA ILE A 140 -0.33 23.24 -5.67
C ILE A 140 -1.52 24.20 -5.51
N GLY A 141 -2.74 23.68 -5.64
CA GLY A 141 -3.98 24.41 -5.45
C GLY A 141 -4.57 24.20 -4.06
N ASP A 142 -5.25 25.21 -3.50
CA ASP A 142 -5.80 25.15 -2.13
C ASP A 142 -6.97 24.18 -1.92
N LYS A 143 -7.53 23.58 -2.99
CA LYS A 143 -8.92 23.09 -2.97
C LYS A 143 -9.10 21.58 -2.86
N GLN A 144 -8.13 20.77 -3.24
CA GLN A 144 -8.37 19.35 -3.47
C GLN A 144 -7.86 18.48 -2.32
N LEU A 145 -8.72 17.56 -1.87
CA LEU A 145 -8.40 16.55 -0.86
C LEU A 145 -8.09 15.23 -1.58
N PHE A 146 -6.94 14.67 -1.26
CA PHE A 146 -6.45 13.41 -1.80
C PHE A 146 -6.54 12.30 -0.74
N SER A 147 -6.88 11.07 -1.14
CA SER A 147 -6.95 9.91 -0.23
C SER A 147 -6.28 8.66 -0.79
N LYS A 148 -5.59 7.91 0.08
CA LYS A 148 -4.96 6.62 -0.28
C LYS A 148 -5.95 5.45 -0.33
N ALA A 149 -7.13 5.57 0.28
CA ALA A 149 -8.02 4.43 0.54
C ALA A 149 -8.41 3.59 -0.68
N PRO A 150 -8.78 4.20 -1.83
CA PRO A 150 -9.34 3.44 -2.94
C PRO A 150 -8.41 2.34 -3.48
N PHE A 151 -7.10 2.51 -3.31
CA PHE A 151 -6.08 1.59 -3.83
C PHE A 151 -5.41 0.75 -2.73
N ALA A 152 -5.73 1.02 -1.47
CA ALA A 152 -4.94 0.58 -0.32
C ALA A 152 -4.97 -0.95 -0.12
N GLU A 153 -6.02 -1.62 -0.58
CA GLU A 153 -6.22 -3.08 -0.50
C GLU A 153 -5.52 -3.85 -1.63
N ILE A 154 -5.09 -3.17 -2.69
CA ILE A 154 -4.58 -3.81 -3.91
C ILE A 154 -3.18 -3.34 -4.31
N LEU A 155 -2.72 -2.18 -3.83
CA LEU A 155 -1.36 -1.67 -4.06
C LEU A 155 -0.48 -1.77 -2.80
N PRO A 156 0.86 -1.77 -2.95
CA PRO A 156 1.76 -1.60 -1.81
C PRO A 156 1.63 -0.17 -1.26
N GLU A 157 2.14 0.06 -0.05
CA GLU A 157 2.11 1.43 0.50
C GLU A 157 2.93 2.40 -0.37
N THR A 158 4.13 1.97 -0.75
CA THR A 158 5.04 2.68 -1.65
C THR A 158 5.25 1.78 -2.87
N LEU A 159 4.94 2.33 -4.04
CA LEU A 159 5.10 1.65 -5.33
C LEU A 159 6.58 1.49 -5.69
N SER A 160 6.91 0.52 -6.53
CA SER A 160 8.17 0.45 -7.24
C SER A 160 8.27 1.58 -8.27
N PRO A 161 9.47 2.05 -8.65
CA PRO A 161 9.64 3.04 -9.71
C PRO A 161 8.93 2.66 -11.01
N PHE A 162 8.92 1.37 -11.37
CA PHE A 162 8.16 0.89 -12.52
C PHE A 162 6.66 1.19 -12.36
N ALA A 163 6.04 0.77 -11.25
CA ALA A 163 4.61 1.00 -11.02
C ALA A 163 4.27 2.49 -10.84
N MET A 164 5.18 3.29 -10.27
CA MET A 164 5.05 4.75 -10.23
C MET A 164 4.94 5.35 -11.64
N SER A 165 5.79 4.91 -12.57
CA SER A 165 5.77 5.44 -13.94
C SER A 165 4.46 5.15 -14.68
N LEU A 166 3.86 3.97 -14.47
CA LEU A 166 2.55 3.64 -15.05
C LEU A 166 1.45 4.58 -14.57
N VAL A 167 1.43 4.91 -13.27
CA VAL A 167 0.49 5.89 -12.72
C VAL A 167 0.73 7.26 -13.33
N SER A 168 2.00 7.68 -13.45
CA SER A 168 2.34 8.98 -14.02
C SER A 168 1.97 9.12 -15.49
N MET A 169 1.90 8.01 -16.24
CA MET A 169 1.42 7.98 -17.63
C MET A 169 -0.11 8.05 -17.73
N MET A 170 -0.85 7.75 -16.65
CA MET A 170 -2.31 7.79 -16.60
C MET A 170 -2.82 8.56 -15.36
N PRO A 171 -2.56 9.87 -15.26
CA PRO A 171 -2.99 10.68 -14.11
C PRO A 171 -4.52 10.83 -14.02
N ASP A 172 -5.22 10.63 -15.14
CA ASP A 172 -6.67 10.79 -15.28
C ASP A 172 -7.43 9.48 -15.39
N VAL A 173 -7.07 8.54 -14.52
CA VAL A 173 -7.57 7.16 -14.53
C VAL A 173 -9.11 7.01 -14.46
N MET A 174 -9.84 8.00 -13.94
CA MET A 174 -11.31 7.95 -13.85
C MET A 174 -11.97 8.40 -15.17
N ASN A 175 -11.27 9.17 -16.01
CA ASN A 175 -11.86 9.75 -17.21
C ASN A 175 -12.40 8.73 -18.23
N PRO A 176 -11.75 7.58 -18.51
CA PRO A 176 -12.21 6.64 -19.53
C PRO A 176 -13.68 6.24 -19.39
N LEU A 177 -14.15 5.89 -18.19
CA LEU A 177 -15.56 5.56 -17.98
C LEU A 177 -16.48 6.79 -18.11
N PHE A 178 -16.12 7.88 -17.41
CA PHE A 178 -17.02 9.01 -17.18
C PHE A 178 -17.09 10.01 -18.36
N MET A 179 -16.07 10.07 -19.20
CA MET A 179 -16.06 10.92 -20.39
C MET A 179 -17.14 10.52 -21.39
N SER A 180 -17.41 9.22 -21.53
CA SER A 180 -18.45 8.68 -22.42
C SER A 180 -19.85 9.24 -22.09
N SER A 181 -20.09 9.60 -20.83
CA SER A 181 -21.35 10.17 -20.32
C SER A 181 -21.28 11.68 -20.08
N SER A 182 -20.32 12.38 -20.68
CA SER A 182 -20.12 13.83 -20.48
C SER A 182 -19.92 14.24 -19.00
N ILE A 183 -19.42 13.33 -18.16
CA ILE A 183 -19.05 13.61 -16.78
C ILE A 183 -17.56 13.95 -16.76
N LYS A 184 -17.25 15.26 -16.73
CA LYS A 184 -15.86 15.72 -16.63
C LYS A 184 -15.37 15.53 -15.21
N THR A 185 -14.49 14.55 -14.99
CA THR A 185 -13.75 14.45 -13.74
C THR A 185 -12.63 15.50 -13.70
N LEU A 186 -12.09 15.76 -12.51
CA LEU A 186 -11.00 16.69 -12.29
C LEU A 186 -9.67 16.01 -12.60
N SER A 187 -8.81 16.76 -13.29
CA SER A 187 -7.44 16.39 -13.58
C SER A 187 -6.47 17.08 -12.60
N PRO A 188 -5.48 16.35 -12.03
CA PRO A 188 -5.34 14.90 -12.15
C PRO A 188 -6.36 14.16 -11.27
N SER A 189 -6.82 13.00 -11.74
CA SER A 189 -7.68 12.09 -10.97
C SER A 189 -6.93 11.38 -9.84
N VAL A 190 -5.66 11.07 -10.08
CA VAL A 190 -4.74 10.46 -9.10
C VAL A 190 -3.42 11.21 -9.06
N LYS A 191 -2.74 11.16 -7.91
CA LYS A 191 -1.45 11.81 -7.71
C LYS A 191 -0.51 10.89 -6.94
N LEU A 192 0.77 10.90 -7.31
CA LEU A 192 1.82 10.25 -6.54
C LEU A 192 2.41 11.24 -5.54
N LEU A 193 2.42 10.88 -4.27
CA LEU A 193 3.07 11.64 -3.20
C LEU A 193 4.04 10.72 -2.47
N PHE A 194 5.34 10.99 -2.60
CA PHE A 194 6.41 10.15 -2.02
C PHE A 194 6.26 8.67 -2.40
N GLY A 195 5.97 8.40 -3.68
CA GLY A 195 5.78 7.04 -4.20
C GLY A 195 4.49 6.35 -3.81
N ARG A 196 3.55 7.05 -3.18
CA ARG A 196 2.24 6.51 -2.76
C ARG A 196 1.13 7.06 -3.65
N LEU A 197 0.19 6.21 -4.05
CA LEU A 197 -0.94 6.60 -4.88
C LEU A 197 -2.07 7.22 -4.04
N TYR A 198 -2.53 8.40 -4.45
CA TYR A 198 -3.69 9.05 -3.87
C TYR A 198 -4.74 9.35 -4.96
N MET A 199 -6.01 9.17 -4.63
CA MET A 199 -7.15 9.58 -5.46
C MET A 199 -7.65 10.97 -5.05
N ASN A 200 -8.00 11.80 -6.03
CA ASN A 200 -8.69 13.06 -5.83
C ASN A 200 -10.15 12.82 -5.39
N ILE A 201 -10.46 13.06 -4.12
CA ILE A 201 -11.81 12.83 -3.57
C ILE A 201 -12.83 13.84 -4.12
N ALA A 202 -12.41 14.95 -4.72
CA ALA A 202 -13.35 15.85 -5.39
C ALA A 202 -14.03 15.17 -6.60
N ASN A 203 -13.38 14.18 -7.24
CA ASN A 203 -14.00 13.36 -8.29
C ASN A 203 -15.16 12.52 -7.76
N ALA A 204 -15.04 12.02 -6.52
CA ALA A 204 -16.12 11.30 -5.87
C ALA A 204 -17.39 12.17 -5.77
N SER A 205 -17.25 13.44 -5.39
CA SER A 205 -18.37 14.40 -5.32
C SER A 205 -18.97 14.69 -6.69
N THR A 206 -18.13 14.89 -7.72
CA THR A 206 -18.59 15.09 -9.11
C THR A 206 -19.40 13.89 -9.59
N ILE A 207 -18.88 12.68 -9.41
CA ILE A 207 -19.53 11.43 -9.84
C ILE A 207 -20.83 11.19 -9.07
N THR A 208 -20.82 11.30 -7.74
CA THR A 208 -22.03 11.03 -6.93
C THR A 208 -23.17 12.00 -7.26
N SER A 209 -22.84 13.27 -7.51
CA SER A 209 -23.83 14.28 -7.89
C SER A 209 -24.54 13.92 -9.20
N LYS A 210 -23.80 13.34 -10.16
CA LYS A 210 -24.35 12.87 -11.44
C LYS A 210 -25.23 11.65 -11.28
N PHE A 211 -24.96 10.81 -10.30
CA PHE A 211 -25.86 9.70 -9.93
C PHE A 211 -27.03 10.11 -9.02
N SER A 212 -27.23 11.41 -8.79
CA SER A 212 -28.23 11.95 -7.88
C SER A 212 -28.09 11.46 -6.44
N GLN A 213 -26.85 11.20 -6.01
CA GLN A 213 -26.52 10.71 -4.67
C GLN A 213 -25.63 11.69 -3.89
N PRO A 214 -25.75 11.76 -2.55
CA PRO A 214 -24.73 12.38 -1.71
C PRO A 214 -23.46 11.53 -1.68
N SER A 215 -22.35 12.13 -1.23
CA SER A 215 -21.04 11.47 -1.18
C SER A 215 -20.88 10.49 0.00
N ASP A 216 -21.88 10.37 0.87
CA ASP A 216 -21.86 9.55 2.09
C ASP A 216 -21.41 8.10 1.84
N PHE A 217 -21.93 7.44 0.80
CA PHE A 217 -21.55 6.06 0.48
C PHE A 217 -20.08 5.94 0.07
N LEU A 218 -19.57 6.89 -0.71
CA LEU A 218 -18.15 6.92 -1.10
C LEU A 218 -17.26 7.32 0.07
N MET A 219 -17.68 8.26 0.92
CA MET A 219 -16.98 8.61 2.15
C MET A 219 -16.87 7.41 3.10
N MET A 220 -17.90 6.59 3.22
CA MET A 220 -17.83 5.37 4.02
C MET A 220 -16.79 4.37 3.49
N ASN A 221 -16.74 4.15 2.18
CA ASN A 221 -15.83 3.18 1.55
C ASN A 221 -14.39 3.67 1.43
N PHE A 222 -14.18 4.96 1.14
CA PHE A 222 -12.88 5.51 0.83
C PHE A 222 -12.37 6.50 1.87
N VAL A 223 -13.21 6.97 2.79
CA VAL A 223 -12.76 7.90 3.83
C VAL A 223 -13.49 7.67 5.16
N PRO A 224 -13.48 6.43 5.71
CA PRO A 224 -14.30 6.05 6.87
C PRO A 224 -14.10 6.96 8.10
N ALA A 225 -12.88 7.48 8.27
CA ALA A 225 -12.56 8.44 9.32
C ALA A 225 -13.34 9.77 9.22
N LEU A 226 -13.65 10.24 8.00
CA LEU A 226 -14.48 11.42 7.78
C LEU A 226 -15.97 11.08 7.86
N PHE A 227 -16.37 9.90 7.39
CA PHE A 227 -17.76 9.45 7.42
C PHE A 227 -18.38 9.49 8.82
N LYS A 228 -17.60 9.23 9.88
CA LYS A 228 -18.04 9.35 11.27
C LYS A 228 -18.60 10.73 11.66
N SER A 229 -18.17 11.79 10.97
CA SER A 229 -18.64 13.16 11.22
C SER A 229 -20.04 13.44 10.62
N VAL A 230 -20.54 12.55 9.76
CA VAL A 230 -21.85 12.68 9.10
C VAL A 230 -22.97 12.31 10.06
N LYS A 231 -23.76 13.30 10.50
CA LYS A 231 -24.82 13.09 11.52
C LYS A 231 -25.99 12.23 11.04
N LYS A 232 -26.32 12.27 9.75
CA LYS A 232 -27.46 11.57 9.13
C LYS A 232 -27.06 11.06 7.74
N PRO A 233 -26.24 10.00 7.66
CA PRO A 233 -25.78 9.49 6.38
C PRO A 233 -26.96 8.99 5.54
N SER A 234 -26.90 9.24 4.24
CA SER A 234 -27.89 8.82 3.26
C SER A 234 -27.24 7.91 2.23
N ILE A 235 -27.58 6.62 2.31
CA ILE A 235 -27.11 5.58 1.39
C ILE A 235 -28.23 5.31 0.37
N GLY A 236 -28.22 6.07 -0.72
CA GLY A 236 -29.20 5.91 -1.80
C GLY A 236 -28.68 5.07 -2.97
N VAL A 237 -29.59 4.74 -3.89
CA VAL A 237 -29.31 3.85 -5.02
C VAL A 237 -28.84 4.75 -6.17
N PRO A 238 -27.62 4.55 -6.71
CA PRO A 238 -27.09 5.41 -7.75
C PRO A 238 -27.95 5.31 -9.02
N ASN A 239 -28.22 6.45 -9.65
CA ASN A 239 -28.77 6.50 -11.01
C ASN A 239 -27.63 6.45 -12.03
N ASP A 240 -27.33 5.24 -12.51
CA ASP A 240 -26.27 4.95 -13.49
C ASP A 240 -26.78 4.92 -14.95
N ALA A 241 -28.02 5.38 -15.21
CA ALA A 241 -28.64 5.27 -16.53
C ALA A 241 -27.82 5.92 -17.66
N ASP A 242 -27.14 7.02 -17.36
CA ASP A 242 -26.30 7.75 -18.33
C ASP A 242 -25.00 7.00 -18.69
N LEU A 243 -24.54 6.08 -17.83
CA LEU A 243 -23.37 5.25 -18.11
C LEU A 243 -23.69 4.07 -19.04
N LYS A 244 -24.97 3.66 -19.11
CA LYS A 244 -25.43 2.53 -19.94
C LYS A 244 -24.67 1.21 -19.77
N ILE A 245 -23.97 1.03 -18.64
CA ILE A 245 -23.22 -0.19 -18.34
C ILE A 245 -24.16 -1.38 -18.43
N SER A 246 -23.80 -2.39 -19.21
CA SER A 246 -24.47 -3.68 -19.25
C SER A 246 -23.65 -4.76 -18.54
N ASP A 247 -24.30 -5.81 -18.06
CA ASP A 247 -23.58 -6.90 -17.37
C ASP A 247 -22.75 -7.72 -18.37
N ASP A 248 -23.21 -7.84 -19.62
CA ASP A 248 -22.49 -8.50 -20.70
C ASP A 248 -21.21 -7.73 -21.08
N GLU A 249 -21.26 -6.40 -21.13
CA GLU A 249 -20.09 -5.53 -21.37
C GLU A 249 -19.01 -5.70 -20.31
N ILE A 250 -19.39 -5.84 -19.04
CA ILE A 250 -18.42 -6.12 -17.95
C ILE A 250 -17.76 -7.49 -18.18
N LEU A 251 -18.55 -8.51 -18.50
CA LEU A 251 -18.03 -9.88 -18.71
C LEU A 251 -17.13 -9.96 -19.94
N GLU A 252 -17.50 -9.28 -21.02
CA GLU A 252 -16.69 -9.15 -22.24
C GLU A 252 -15.38 -8.42 -21.92
N SER A 253 -15.43 -7.29 -21.21
CA SER A 253 -14.22 -6.56 -20.82
C SER A 253 -13.26 -7.41 -19.95
N ILE A 254 -13.79 -8.18 -18.99
CA ILE A 254 -12.98 -9.09 -18.16
C ILE A 254 -12.30 -10.15 -19.05
N LYS A 255 -13.02 -10.68 -20.04
CA LYS A 255 -12.49 -11.66 -20.98
C LYS A 255 -11.42 -11.03 -21.88
N ASP A 256 -11.67 -9.85 -22.44
CA ASP A 256 -10.73 -9.14 -23.30
C ASP A 256 -9.42 -8.82 -22.56
N ILE A 257 -9.51 -8.42 -21.28
CA ILE A 257 -8.34 -8.27 -20.40
C ILE A 257 -7.58 -9.59 -20.30
N ALA A 258 -8.27 -10.71 -20.00
CA ALA A 258 -7.65 -12.01 -19.85
C ALA A 258 -6.98 -12.51 -21.14
N ASP A 259 -7.64 -12.34 -22.29
CA ASP A 259 -7.13 -12.72 -23.61
C ASP A 259 -5.90 -11.86 -23.97
N SER A 260 -5.95 -10.55 -23.74
CA SER A 260 -4.82 -9.63 -23.95
C SER A 260 -3.60 -9.99 -23.10
N ILE A 261 -3.81 -10.41 -21.85
CA ILE A 261 -2.73 -10.85 -20.95
C ILE A 261 -2.04 -12.12 -21.47
N ALA A 262 -2.81 -13.04 -22.04
CA ALA A 262 -2.28 -14.31 -22.55
C ALA A 262 -1.28 -14.07 -23.71
N ASP A 263 -1.60 -13.10 -24.57
CA ASP A 263 -0.81 -12.78 -25.77
C ASP A 263 0.33 -11.77 -25.51
N LEU A 264 0.40 -11.16 -24.32
CA LEU A 264 1.38 -10.14 -23.96
C LEU A 264 2.84 -10.63 -24.08
N LYS A 265 3.68 -9.87 -24.78
CA LYS A 265 5.12 -10.08 -24.97
C LYS A 265 5.96 -9.02 -24.27
N PRO A 266 7.29 -9.22 -24.11
CA PRO A 266 8.15 -8.27 -23.42
C PRO A 266 8.08 -6.84 -24.01
N GLU A 267 8.11 -6.71 -25.34
CA GLU A 267 8.06 -5.42 -26.03
C GLU A 267 6.78 -4.63 -25.78
N ASP A 268 5.65 -5.33 -25.59
CA ASP A 268 4.34 -4.72 -25.40
C ASP A 268 4.25 -3.96 -24.07
N VAL A 269 4.96 -4.43 -23.03
CA VAL A 269 4.96 -3.80 -21.68
C VAL A 269 5.44 -2.35 -21.72
N TYR A 270 6.18 -1.98 -22.76
CA TYR A 270 6.75 -0.64 -22.93
C TYR A 270 6.04 0.19 -24.02
N SER A 271 4.92 -0.30 -24.55
CA SER A 271 4.12 0.35 -25.60
C SER A 271 2.94 1.13 -25.03
N ASP A 272 2.35 2.01 -25.84
CA ASP A 272 1.13 2.74 -25.49
C ASP A 272 -0.08 1.78 -25.38
N GLU A 273 -0.10 0.67 -26.11
CA GLU A 273 -1.17 -0.34 -26.06
C GLU A 273 -1.27 -0.98 -24.66
N PHE A 274 -0.15 -1.15 -23.95
CA PHE A 274 -0.18 -1.62 -22.57
C PHE A 274 -0.81 -0.61 -21.61
N ILE A 275 -0.65 0.70 -21.86
CA ILE A 275 -1.33 1.74 -21.08
C ILE A 275 -2.84 1.70 -21.33
N GLU A 276 -3.26 1.42 -22.57
CA GLU A 276 -4.68 1.21 -22.90
C GLU A 276 -5.28 -0.01 -22.18
N LEU A 277 -4.53 -1.11 -22.08
CA LEU A 277 -4.95 -2.30 -21.31
C LEU A 277 -5.11 -1.98 -19.81
N ILE A 278 -4.22 -1.17 -19.23
CA ILE A 278 -4.36 -0.70 -17.84
C ILE A 278 -5.60 0.18 -17.71
N ALA A 279 -5.84 1.09 -18.66
CA ALA A 279 -7.02 1.95 -18.65
C ALA A 279 -8.33 1.14 -18.72
N LEU A 280 -8.39 0.12 -19.59
CA LEU A 280 -9.50 -0.83 -19.67
C LEU A 280 -9.71 -1.52 -18.33
N THR A 281 -8.65 -2.00 -17.70
CA THR A 281 -8.70 -2.65 -16.38
C THR A 281 -9.36 -1.76 -15.32
N VAL A 282 -8.96 -0.48 -15.25
CA VAL A 282 -9.53 0.43 -14.27
C VAL A 282 -10.98 0.78 -14.61
N MET A 283 -11.29 1.01 -15.88
CA MET A 283 -12.66 1.24 -16.34
C MET A 283 -13.58 0.08 -15.95
N THR A 284 -13.17 -1.18 -16.19
CA THR A 284 -13.95 -2.36 -15.79
C THR A 284 -14.12 -2.45 -14.27
N TRP A 285 -13.09 -2.08 -13.49
CA TRP A 285 -13.19 -2.03 -12.02
C TRP A 285 -14.24 -1.02 -11.55
N GLU A 286 -14.28 0.17 -12.16
CA GLU A 286 -15.28 1.19 -11.87
C GLU A 286 -16.69 0.73 -12.23
N MET A 287 -16.88 0.07 -13.37
CA MET A 287 -18.17 -0.51 -13.78
C MET A 287 -18.67 -1.54 -12.74
N VAL A 288 -17.79 -2.47 -12.32
CA VAL A 288 -18.11 -3.46 -11.27
C VAL A 288 -18.45 -2.76 -9.96
N TYR A 289 -17.70 -1.72 -9.58
CA TYR A 289 -17.97 -0.97 -8.34
C TYR A 289 -19.34 -0.27 -8.35
N VAL A 290 -19.75 0.33 -9.49
CA VAL A 290 -21.08 0.93 -9.63
C VAL A 290 -22.19 -0.12 -9.46
N ARG A 291 -22.00 -1.32 -10.02
CA ARG A 291 -22.96 -2.44 -9.85
C ARG A 291 -23.01 -2.97 -8.41
N LEU A 292 -21.86 -3.09 -7.75
CA LEU A 292 -21.80 -3.44 -6.32
C LEU A 292 -22.51 -2.40 -5.46
N TRP A 293 -22.30 -1.10 -5.72
CA TRP A 293 -23.00 -0.04 -5.02
C TRP A 293 -24.52 -0.14 -5.21
N LYS A 294 -24.98 -0.31 -6.46
CA LYS A 294 -26.41 -0.42 -6.79
C LYS A 294 -27.07 -1.64 -6.15
N SER A 295 -26.46 -2.82 -6.23
CA SER A 295 -26.99 -4.05 -5.63
C SER A 295 -27.02 -3.97 -4.10
N PHE A 296 -25.93 -3.50 -3.47
CA PHE A 296 -25.86 -3.32 -2.02
C PHE A 296 -26.95 -2.37 -1.52
N THR A 297 -27.11 -1.21 -2.16
CA THR A 297 -28.10 -0.20 -1.74
C THR A 297 -29.54 -0.65 -1.97
N ASN A 298 -29.82 -1.37 -3.05
CA ASN A 298 -31.12 -1.98 -3.31
C ASN A 298 -31.47 -2.99 -2.21
N LEU A 299 -30.53 -3.87 -1.87
CA LEU A 299 -30.73 -4.84 -0.80
C LEU A 299 -30.85 -4.15 0.57
N HIS A 300 -29.98 -3.19 0.89
CA HIS A 300 -30.03 -2.39 2.11
C HIS A 300 -31.43 -1.83 2.31
N LYS A 301 -31.92 -1.02 1.35
CA LYS A 301 -33.28 -0.46 1.39
C LYS A 301 -34.39 -1.51 1.56
N LEU A 302 -34.20 -2.70 1.00
CA LEU A 302 -35.17 -3.78 1.08
C LEU A 302 -35.21 -4.40 2.50
N ILE A 303 -34.06 -4.73 3.07
CA ILE A 303 -33.96 -5.58 4.28
C ILE A 303 -33.73 -4.82 5.58
N SER A 304 -32.93 -3.73 5.59
CA SER A 304 -32.55 -3.03 6.82
C SER A 304 -31.99 -1.62 6.57
N LYS A 305 -32.06 -0.73 7.56
CA LYS A 305 -31.26 0.52 7.55
C LYS A 305 -29.90 0.36 8.25
N ASP A 306 -29.57 -0.87 8.65
CA ASP A 306 -28.32 -1.23 9.31
C ASP A 306 -27.35 -1.90 8.31
N ILE A 307 -26.11 -1.40 8.30
CA ILE A 307 -25.07 -1.82 7.36
C ILE A 307 -24.61 -3.23 7.69
N ASP A 308 -24.35 -3.52 8.97
CA ASP A 308 -23.88 -4.82 9.45
C ASP A 308 -24.84 -5.94 9.08
N THR A 309 -26.14 -5.70 9.28
CA THR A 309 -27.19 -6.63 8.85
C THR A 309 -27.12 -6.88 7.34
N THR A 310 -26.95 -5.82 6.55
CA THR A 310 -26.91 -5.94 5.08
C THR A 310 -25.71 -6.77 4.63
N LEU A 311 -24.52 -6.47 5.14
CA LEU A 311 -23.29 -7.21 4.85
C LEU A 311 -23.40 -8.66 5.30
N THR A 312 -23.94 -8.92 6.50
CA THR A 312 -24.13 -10.28 7.03
C THR A 312 -25.01 -11.12 6.10
N HIS A 313 -26.13 -10.56 5.63
CA HIS A 313 -27.03 -11.27 4.72
C HIS A 313 -26.39 -11.55 3.36
N ILE A 314 -25.60 -10.61 2.82
CA ILE A 314 -24.87 -10.82 1.55
C ILE A 314 -23.80 -11.90 1.74
N TYR A 315 -22.85 -11.68 2.65
CA TYR A 315 -21.64 -12.49 2.71
C TYR A 315 -21.86 -13.87 3.34
N LYS A 316 -22.70 -14.01 4.37
CA LYS A 316 -22.99 -15.35 4.93
C LYS A 316 -23.71 -16.27 3.96
N THR A 317 -24.40 -15.74 2.95
CA THR A 317 -25.10 -16.56 1.96
C THR A 317 -24.26 -16.86 0.72
N ARG A 318 -23.07 -16.27 0.62
CA ARG A 318 -22.21 -16.39 -0.56
C ARG A 318 -21.34 -17.63 -0.47
N SER A 319 -21.57 -18.61 -1.35
CA SER A 319 -20.80 -19.86 -1.38
C SER A 319 -19.55 -19.79 -2.27
N ASN A 320 -19.59 -18.98 -3.33
CA ASN A 320 -18.57 -18.88 -4.39
C ASN A 320 -17.54 -17.75 -4.16
N SER A 321 -17.17 -17.51 -2.90
CA SER A 321 -16.16 -16.51 -2.54
C SER A 321 -14.74 -16.96 -2.93
N ILE A 322 -13.92 -16.04 -3.43
CA ILE A 322 -12.48 -16.25 -3.60
C ILE A 322 -11.77 -16.67 -2.31
N LEU A 323 -12.32 -16.32 -1.14
CA LEU A 323 -11.77 -16.71 0.17
C LEU A 323 -11.86 -18.22 0.45
N ASN A 324 -12.69 -18.92 -0.30
CA ASN A 324 -12.82 -20.38 -0.22
C ASN A 324 -11.91 -21.11 -1.22
N ILE A 325 -11.11 -20.39 -2.00
CA ILE A 325 -10.21 -20.93 -3.02
C ILE A 325 -8.77 -20.87 -2.50
N GLY A 326 -8.02 -21.96 -2.69
CA GLY A 326 -6.57 -21.97 -2.46
C GLY A 326 -5.80 -21.65 -3.73
N PHE A 327 -4.68 -20.94 -3.59
CA PHE A 327 -3.80 -20.56 -4.69
C PHE A 327 -2.36 -20.94 -4.36
N ASP A 328 -1.69 -21.69 -5.24
CA ASP A 328 -0.27 -22.00 -5.05
C ASP A 328 0.61 -20.77 -5.30
N LYS A 329 0.23 -19.92 -6.25
CA LYS A 329 0.86 -18.64 -6.57
C LYS A 329 -0.20 -17.65 -7.03
N ILE A 330 -0.24 -16.49 -6.40
CA ILE A 330 -1.11 -15.37 -6.78
C ILE A 330 -0.46 -14.03 -6.39
N CYS A 331 -0.54 -13.05 -7.30
CA CYS A 331 -0.20 -11.66 -6.99
C CYS A 331 -1.38 -11.00 -6.27
N THR A 332 -1.23 -10.72 -4.99
CA THR A 332 -2.27 -10.00 -4.21
C THR A 332 -2.03 -8.49 -4.10
N CYS A 333 -0.90 -8.04 -4.64
CA CYS A 333 -0.42 -6.68 -4.63
C CYS A 333 -0.06 -6.34 -6.08
N PHE A 334 -0.75 -5.37 -6.68
CA PHE A 334 -0.65 -5.05 -8.11
C PHE A 334 0.54 -4.11 -8.38
N ASP A 335 1.71 -4.56 -7.94
CA ASP A 335 3.00 -4.00 -8.27
C ASP A 335 3.91 -5.17 -8.69
N PRO A 336 4.37 -5.23 -9.94
CA PRO A 336 5.18 -6.34 -10.43
C PRO A 336 6.46 -6.59 -9.64
N ALA A 337 6.94 -5.61 -8.85
CA ALA A 337 8.10 -5.78 -7.97
C ALA A 337 7.83 -6.71 -6.77
N ILE A 338 6.56 -6.85 -6.37
CA ILE A 338 6.15 -7.70 -5.26
C ILE A 338 6.04 -9.16 -5.72
N ILE A 339 6.52 -10.07 -4.88
CA ILE A 339 6.51 -11.51 -5.17
C ILE A 339 5.11 -12.11 -5.02
N GLU A 340 4.85 -13.19 -5.75
CA GLU A 340 3.62 -13.97 -5.61
C GLU A 340 3.55 -14.68 -4.25
N HIS A 341 2.33 -14.89 -3.76
CA HIS A 341 2.06 -15.54 -2.49
C HIS A 341 1.33 -16.87 -2.69
N LYS A 342 1.59 -17.82 -1.80
CA LYS A 342 0.71 -18.98 -1.60
C LYS A 342 -0.39 -18.60 -0.62
N ILE A 343 -1.63 -18.95 -0.97
CA ILE A 343 -2.82 -18.71 -0.14
C ILE A 343 -3.55 -20.02 0.05
N GLU A 344 -3.84 -20.36 1.31
CA GLU A 344 -4.71 -21.47 1.66
C GLU A 344 -6.16 -21.00 1.74
N SER A 345 -7.10 -21.89 1.42
CA SER A 345 -8.53 -21.60 1.58
C SER A 345 -8.86 -21.31 3.05
N ILE A 346 -9.60 -20.24 3.31
CA ILE A 346 -10.07 -19.89 4.66
C ILE A 346 -11.21 -20.81 5.11
N GLY A 347 -11.93 -21.43 4.17
CA GLY A 347 -13.00 -22.38 4.48
C GLY A 347 -14.20 -21.75 5.18
N LEU A 348 -14.72 -20.64 4.65
CA LEU A 348 -15.86 -19.93 5.22
C LEU A 348 -17.14 -20.78 5.19
N LYS A 349 -17.83 -20.81 6.33
CA LYS A 349 -19.14 -21.46 6.45
C LYS A 349 -20.22 -20.55 5.86
N HIS A 350 -20.94 -21.07 4.88
CA HIS A 350 -22.08 -20.37 4.27
C HIS A 350 -23.40 -20.93 4.80
N LEU A 351 -24.42 -20.08 4.77
CA LEU A 351 -25.80 -20.39 5.11
C LEU A 351 -26.66 -20.28 3.85
N SER A 352 -27.78 -21.01 3.80
CA SER A 352 -28.72 -20.84 2.70
C SER A 352 -29.45 -19.50 2.80
N ILE A 353 -29.83 -18.94 1.64
CA ILE A 353 -30.70 -17.76 1.56
C ILE A 353 -31.99 -17.99 2.36
N ASP A 354 -32.54 -19.20 2.29
CA ASP A 354 -33.73 -19.61 3.04
C ASP A 354 -33.55 -19.57 4.54
N TYR A 355 -32.40 -19.99 5.05
CA TYR A 355 -32.08 -19.91 6.46
C TYR A 355 -31.96 -18.46 6.90
N MET A 356 -31.22 -17.64 6.14
CA MET A 356 -31.06 -16.21 6.45
C MET A 356 -32.37 -15.42 6.34
N TYR A 357 -33.26 -15.76 5.42
CA TYR A 357 -34.59 -15.15 5.37
C TYR A 357 -35.41 -15.44 6.65
N LYS A 358 -35.21 -16.62 7.27
CA LYS A 358 -35.94 -17.00 8.49
C LYS A 358 -35.47 -16.23 9.73
N THR A 359 -34.30 -15.59 9.71
CA THR A 359 -33.80 -14.77 10.84
C THR A 359 -34.54 -13.45 10.96
N PHE A 360 -35.22 -12.98 9.89
CA PHE A 360 -36.06 -11.79 9.96
C PHE A 360 -37.24 -11.98 10.92
N PRO A 361 -37.64 -10.92 11.66
CA PRO A 361 -38.87 -10.92 12.43
C PRO A 361 -40.08 -11.29 11.57
N THR A 362 -41.07 -11.98 12.15
CA THR A 362 -42.27 -12.42 11.43
C THR A 362 -42.99 -11.27 10.72
N SER A 363 -43.08 -10.08 11.33
CA SER A 363 -43.66 -8.88 10.71
C SER A 363 -42.94 -8.44 9.43
N LYS A 364 -41.61 -8.53 9.42
CA LYS A 364 -40.79 -8.21 8.23
C LYS A 364 -40.99 -9.27 7.16
N ARG A 365 -41.05 -10.57 7.51
CA ARG A 365 -41.30 -11.65 6.53
C ARG A 365 -42.68 -11.58 5.88
N LEU A 366 -43.70 -11.08 6.61
CA LEU A 366 -45.04 -10.88 6.04
C LEU A 366 -45.10 -9.79 4.97
N THR A 367 -44.20 -8.80 5.03
CA THR A 367 -44.16 -7.66 4.10
C THR A 367 -43.06 -7.78 3.04
N LEU A 368 -42.00 -8.52 3.34
CA LEU A 368 -40.87 -8.76 2.44
C LEU A 368 -41.10 -10.07 1.67
N SER A 369 -41.33 -9.96 0.36
CA SER A 369 -41.36 -11.15 -0.52
C SER A 369 -40.03 -11.92 -0.45
N LYS A 370 -40.12 -13.22 -0.14
CA LYS A 370 -38.98 -14.14 -0.12
C LYS A 370 -38.30 -14.24 -1.48
N SER A 371 -39.06 -14.28 -2.58
CA SER A 371 -38.50 -14.36 -3.94
C SER A 371 -37.70 -13.10 -4.27
N LYS A 372 -38.25 -11.93 -3.97
CA LYS A 372 -37.57 -10.63 -4.18
C LYS A 372 -36.30 -10.51 -3.33
N TYR A 373 -36.34 -11.00 -2.08
CA TYR A 373 -35.14 -11.07 -1.23
C TYR A 373 -34.07 -11.97 -1.85
N ALA A 374 -34.44 -13.18 -2.27
CA ALA A 374 -33.52 -14.13 -2.87
C ALA A 374 -32.90 -13.59 -4.17
N GLU A 375 -33.72 -12.99 -5.05
CA GLU A 375 -33.28 -12.34 -6.29
C GLU A 375 -32.20 -11.28 -6.02
N ARG A 376 -32.42 -10.39 -5.06
CA ARG A 376 -31.46 -9.32 -4.71
C ARG A 376 -30.18 -9.84 -4.07
N ILE A 377 -30.24 -10.93 -3.32
CA ILE A 377 -29.05 -11.59 -2.78
C ILE A 377 -28.24 -12.23 -3.91
N THR A 378 -28.90 -12.97 -4.81
CA THR A 378 -28.25 -13.59 -5.97
C THR A 378 -27.61 -12.53 -6.88
N GLU A 379 -28.28 -11.40 -7.10
CA GLU A 379 -27.74 -10.24 -7.83
C GLU A 379 -26.49 -9.67 -7.14
N ALA A 380 -26.50 -9.50 -5.81
CA ALA A 380 -25.30 -9.07 -5.09
C ALA A 380 -24.15 -10.08 -5.23
N HIS A 381 -24.45 -11.39 -5.20
CA HIS A 381 -23.45 -12.44 -5.38
C HIS A 381 -22.86 -12.47 -6.80
N SER A 382 -23.66 -12.20 -7.85
CA SER A 382 -23.14 -12.16 -9.22
C SER A 382 -22.16 -11.02 -9.42
N TYR A 383 -22.43 -9.83 -8.89
CA TYR A 383 -21.50 -8.71 -8.99
C TYR A 383 -20.26 -8.88 -8.10
N LEU A 384 -20.39 -9.52 -6.94
CA LEU A 384 -19.22 -9.91 -6.14
C LEU A 384 -18.38 -10.97 -6.84
N LYS A 385 -18.99 -11.87 -7.63
CA LYS A 385 -18.26 -12.80 -8.49
C LYS A 385 -17.50 -12.04 -9.59
N MET A 386 -18.11 -11.06 -10.26
CA MET A 386 -17.41 -10.22 -11.24
C MET A 386 -16.21 -9.48 -10.62
N ARG A 387 -16.33 -9.00 -9.38
CA ARG A 387 -15.19 -8.44 -8.62
C ARG A 387 -14.06 -9.46 -8.45
N ASP A 388 -14.39 -10.68 -8.06
CA ASP A 388 -13.39 -11.74 -7.85
C ASP A 388 -12.72 -12.16 -9.17
N ASP A 389 -13.51 -12.32 -10.23
CA ASP A 389 -13.00 -12.67 -11.56
C ASP A 389 -12.09 -11.57 -12.12
N LEU A 390 -12.47 -10.30 -11.99
CA LEU A 390 -11.62 -9.16 -12.35
C LEU A 390 -10.35 -9.10 -11.49
N TYR A 391 -10.45 -9.31 -10.17
CA TYR A 391 -9.27 -9.36 -9.30
C TYR A 391 -8.28 -10.43 -9.74
N LEU A 392 -8.77 -11.61 -10.12
CA LEU A 392 -7.94 -12.71 -10.64
C LEU A 392 -7.29 -12.36 -11.99
N ALA A 393 -8.01 -11.69 -12.90
CA ALA A 393 -7.44 -11.20 -14.16
C ALA A 393 -6.31 -10.19 -13.91
N ILE A 394 -6.49 -9.23 -13.00
CA ILE A 394 -5.46 -8.24 -12.66
C ILE A 394 -4.25 -8.91 -11.98
N SER A 395 -4.51 -9.91 -11.14
CA SER A 395 -3.46 -10.73 -10.54
C SER A 395 -2.62 -11.47 -11.60
N ALA A 396 -3.28 -12.05 -12.59
CA ALA A 396 -2.63 -12.70 -13.73
C ALA A 396 -1.81 -11.71 -14.56
N MET A 397 -2.35 -10.52 -14.84
CA MET A 397 -1.63 -9.43 -15.51
C MET A 397 -0.35 -9.07 -14.76
N THR A 398 -0.45 -8.82 -13.45
CA THR A 398 0.70 -8.46 -12.60
C THR A 398 1.76 -9.55 -12.64
N SER A 399 1.35 -10.82 -12.57
CA SER A 399 2.25 -11.98 -12.61
C SER A 399 2.94 -12.12 -13.97
N LYS A 400 2.19 -11.93 -15.07
CA LYS A 400 2.72 -11.94 -16.44
C LYS A 400 3.73 -10.81 -16.65
N VAL A 401 3.37 -9.57 -16.31
CA VAL A 401 4.27 -8.40 -16.41
C VAL A 401 5.53 -8.61 -15.57
N ARG A 402 5.40 -9.13 -14.34
CA ARG A 402 6.56 -9.50 -13.52
C ARG A 402 7.47 -10.50 -14.23
N SER A 403 6.90 -11.55 -14.83
CA SER A 403 7.67 -12.55 -15.57
C SER A 403 8.43 -11.93 -16.74
N LEU A 404 7.78 -11.10 -17.54
CA LEU A 404 8.38 -10.42 -18.69
C LEU A 404 9.49 -9.45 -18.27
N LEU A 405 9.27 -8.66 -17.22
CA LEU A 405 10.29 -7.77 -16.65
C LEU A 405 11.51 -8.54 -16.12
N LEU A 406 11.29 -9.71 -15.50
CA LEU A 406 12.39 -10.55 -15.00
C LEU A 406 13.15 -11.24 -16.14
N GLU A 407 12.52 -11.52 -17.27
CA GLU A 407 13.19 -12.00 -18.48
C GLU A 407 14.17 -10.92 -18.99
N SER A 408 13.67 -9.70 -19.21
CA SER A 408 14.51 -8.55 -19.57
C SER A 408 15.60 -8.27 -18.53
N GLY A 409 15.26 -8.31 -17.24
CA GLY A 409 16.21 -8.11 -16.14
C GLY A 409 17.29 -9.20 -16.08
N THR A 410 16.96 -10.43 -16.46
CA THR A 410 17.94 -11.53 -16.53
C THR A 410 18.91 -11.31 -17.69
N GLN A 411 18.42 -10.86 -18.85
CA GLN A 411 19.27 -10.50 -19.98
C GLN A 411 20.24 -9.37 -19.59
N LEU A 412 19.73 -8.26 -19.06
CA LEU A 412 20.55 -7.12 -18.64
C LEU A 412 21.55 -7.46 -17.52
N HIS A 413 21.22 -8.43 -16.66
CA HIS A 413 22.16 -8.95 -15.67
C HIS A 413 23.28 -9.77 -16.31
N ASN A 414 22.96 -10.64 -17.26
CA ASN A 414 23.94 -11.43 -18.00
C ASN A 414 24.89 -10.55 -18.82
N ASP A 415 24.37 -9.45 -19.36
CA ASP A 415 25.12 -8.40 -20.07
C ASP A 415 25.91 -7.48 -19.11
N GLN A 416 25.88 -7.77 -17.80
CA GLN A 416 26.57 -7.04 -16.74
C GLN A 416 26.14 -5.57 -16.58
N MET A 417 24.99 -5.19 -17.15
CA MET A 417 24.41 -3.86 -16.97
C MET A 417 23.75 -3.75 -15.59
N LEU A 418 23.03 -4.80 -15.15
CA LEU A 418 22.41 -4.89 -13.82
C LEU A 418 23.21 -5.79 -12.86
N SER A 419 23.21 -5.43 -11.58
CA SER A 419 23.86 -6.24 -10.53
C SER A 419 22.99 -7.42 -10.08
N ASP A 420 21.67 -7.27 -10.13
CA ASP A 420 20.67 -8.31 -9.88
C ASP A 420 19.50 -8.15 -10.86
N LYS A 421 18.90 -9.25 -11.32
CA LYS A 421 17.76 -9.20 -12.25
C LYS A 421 16.55 -8.42 -11.71
N ASN A 422 16.35 -8.39 -10.39
CA ASN A 422 15.26 -7.65 -9.75
C ASN A 422 15.51 -6.13 -9.74
N ASP A 423 16.72 -5.67 -10.07
CA ASP A 423 17.00 -4.23 -10.17
C ASP A 423 16.21 -3.58 -11.32
N ILE A 424 15.67 -4.37 -12.25
CA ILE A 424 14.78 -3.89 -13.32
C ILE A 424 13.58 -3.11 -12.77
N PHE A 425 13.02 -3.50 -11.62
CA PHE A 425 11.87 -2.84 -11.03
C PHE A 425 12.18 -1.44 -10.47
N LEU A 426 13.47 -1.11 -10.34
CA LEU A 426 13.93 0.21 -9.89
C LEU A 426 13.95 1.24 -11.02
N PHE A 427 13.65 0.84 -12.26
CA PHE A 427 13.57 1.72 -13.42
C PHE A 427 12.12 2.03 -13.80
N GLU A 428 11.92 3.21 -14.39
CA GLU A 428 10.66 3.61 -15.00
C GLU A 428 10.49 2.93 -16.36
N VAL A 429 9.25 2.79 -16.85
CA VAL A 429 8.93 2.16 -18.15
C VAL A 429 9.80 2.73 -19.28
N THR A 430 9.93 4.05 -19.36
CA THR A 430 10.71 4.75 -20.40
C THR A 430 12.20 4.51 -20.27
N GLU A 431 12.72 4.40 -19.04
CA GLU A 431 14.15 4.13 -18.81
C GLU A 431 14.49 2.69 -19.18
N ILE A 432 13.63 1.73 -18.86
CA ILE A 432 13.83 0.33 -19.27
C ILE A 432 13.87 0.25 -20.80
N ARG A 433 12.92 0.90 -21.48
CA ARG A 433 12.90 0.98 -22.95
C ARG A 433 14.20 1.57 -23.49
N ASN A 434 14.69 2.65 -22.90
CA ASN A 434 15.93 3.30 -23.33
C ASN A 434 17.17 2.44 -23.04
N ILE A 435 17.20 1.66 -21.95
CA ILE A 435 18.28 0.72 -21.66
C ILE A 435 18.31 -0.38 -22.72
N ILE A 436 17.14 -0.95 -23.06
CA ILE A 436 17.02 -1.98 -24.10
C ILE A 436 17.39 -1.42 -25.49
N GLY A 437 17.04 -0.17 -25.76
CA GLY A 437 17.36 0.52 -27.02
C GLY A 437 18.78 1.11 -27.12
N ASP A 438 19.63 0.95 -26.10
CA ASP A 438 20.97 1.56 -26.00
C ASP A 438 20.97 3.12 -26.07
N GLU A 439 19.89 3.73 -25.57
CA GLU A 439 19.68 5.19 -25.50
C GLU A 439 19.71 5.73 -24.05
N PHE A 440 20.16 4.92 -23.07
CA PHE A 440 20.19 5.32 -21.67
C PHE A 440 21.49 6.05 -21.30
N TYR A 441 21.41 7.37 -21.11
CA TYR A 441 22.57 8.22 -20.81
C TYR A 441 22.95 8.29 -19.31
N GLY A 442 22.28 7.53 -18.43
CA GLY A 442 22.49 7.58 -16.97
C GLY A 442 23.47 6.53 -16.44
N ASN A 443 23.97 6.72 -15.22
CA ASN A 443 24.77 5.71 -14.52
C ASN A 443 23.85 4.69 -13.82
N ILE A 444 23.67 3.52 -14.44
CA ILE A 444 22.78 2.43 -13.98
C ILE A 444 23.05 2.02 -12.50
N PRO A 445 24.30 1.72 -12.08
CA PRO A 445 24.60 1.42 -10.67
C PRO A 445 24.26 2.55 -9.70
N PHE A 446 24.43 3.80 -10.09
CA PHE A 446 24.06 4.94 -9.25
C PHE A 446 22.54 5.05 -9.13
N THR A 447 21.81 5.00 -10.25
CA THR A 447 20.35 5.13 -10.29
C THR A 447 19.66 4.04 -9.46
N THR A 448 20.07 2.78 -9.62
CA THR A 448 19.52 1.64 -8.86
C THR A 448 19.70 1.82 -7.36
N ASN A 449 20.92 2.13 -6.89
CA ASN A 449 21.17 2.35 -5.46
C ASN A 449 20.39 3.54 -4.91
N PHE A 450 20.39 4.66 -5.63
CA PHE A 450 19.65 5.86 -5.24
C PHE A 450 18.16 5.57 -5.05
N ARG A 451 17.50 4.93 -6.03
CA ARG A 451 16.06 4.63 -5.99
C ARG A 451 15.71 3.56 -4.97
N ARG A 452 16.60 2.58 -4.75
CA ARG A 452 16.44 1.58 -3.70
C ARG A 452 16.42 2.24 -2.32
N TRP A 453 17.37 3.13 -2.04
CA TRP A 453 17.43 3.85 -0.77
C TRP A 453 16.29 4.85 -0.61
N GLN A 454 15.96 5.59 -1.68
CA GLN A 454 14.84 6.54 -1.67
C GLN A 454 13.50 5.85 -1.39
N ASN A 455 13.18 4.75 -2.06
CA ASN A 455 11.94 4.01 -1.81
C ASN A 455 11.88 3.46 -0.38
N ALA A 456 13.01 2.97 0.15
CA ALA A 456 13.07 2.55 1.55
C ALA A 456 12.75 3.73 2.50
N ARG A 457 13.27 4.94 2.24
CA ARG A 457 12.90 6.13 3.04
C ARG A 457 11.45 6.56 2.87
N PHE A 458 10.91 6.49 1.66
CA PHE A 458 9.49 6.76 1.42
C PHE A 458 8.60 5.81 2.22
N SER A 459 8.96 4.52 2.31
CA SER A 459 8.23 3.55 3.12
C SER A 459 8.29 3.85 4.63
N ALA A 460 9.38 4.46 5.12
CA ALA A 460 9.51 4.88 6.52
C ALA A 460 8.64 6.09 6.89
N LEU A 461 8.26 6.91 5.91
CA LEU A 461 7.58 8.18 6.15
C LEU A 461 6.15 7.96 6.66
N CYS A 462 5.82 8.48 7.84
CA CYS A 462 4.44 8.58 8.28
C CYS A 462 3.72 9.69 7.50
N LEU A 463 2.71 9.33 6.70
CA LEU A 463 1.87 10.30 5.98
C LEU A 463 0.41 10.19 6.39
N PRO A 464 -0.33 11.31 6.39
CA PRO A 464 -1.77 11.28 6.54
C PRO A 464 -2.40 10.43 5.43
N PHE A 465 -3.42 9.68 5.81
CA PHE A 465 -4.18 8.88 4.86
C PHE A 465 -5.03 9.72 3.91
N ASN A 466 -5.41 10.93 4.37
CA ASN A 466 -6.04 11.98 3.59
C ASN A 466 -5.21 13.26 3.70
N LEU A 467 -4.96 13.93 2.60
CA LEU A 467 -4.04 15.07 2.53
C LEU A 467 -4.55 16.11 1.55
N TYR A 468 -4.64 17.37 1.96
CA TYR A 468 -4.88 18.45 1.01
C TYR A 468 -3.60 18.73 0.21
N GLU A 469 -3.74 19.12 -1.05
CA GLU A 469 -2.60 19.41 -1.91
C GLU A 469 -1.67 20.48 -1.33
N LYS A 470 -2.24 21.55 -0.75
CA LYS A 470 -1.47 22.60 -0.06
C LYS A 470 -0.70 22.12 1.16
N ASP A 471 -1.12 21.02 1.77
CA ASP A 471 -0.56 20.51 3.02
C ASP A 471 0.57 19.48 2.78
N VAL A 472 0.90 19.16 1.53
CA VAL A 472 1.90 18.12 1.18
C VAL A 472 3.27 18.40 1.82
N VAL A 473 3.66 19.67 1.92
CA VAL A 473 4.94 20.08 2.52
C VAL A 473 4.99 19.81 4.03
N ASP A 474 3.84 19.89 4.69
CA ASP A 474 3.67 19.70 6.13
C ASP A 474 3.12 18.30 6.48
N ALA A 475 2.99 17.40 5.50
CA ALA A 475 2.31 16.12 5.67
C ALA A 475 2.88 15.28 6.83
N GLU A 476 4.21 15.22 6.96
CA GLU A 476 4.89 14.55 8.09
C GLU A 476 4.47 15.12 9.44
N LYS A 477 4.46 16.45 9.57
CA LYS A 477 4.06 17.14 10.80
C LYS A 477 2.60 16.88 11.15
N ILE A 478 1.73 16.83 10.13
CA ILE A 478 0.31 16.51 10.30
C ILE A 478 0.15 15.07 10.81
N ALA A 479 0.86 14.11 10.22
CA ALA A 479 0.84 12.71 10.65
C ALA A 479 1.30 12.56 12.11
N LEU A 480 2.43 13.18 12.47
CA LEU A 480 2.95 13.14 13.84
C LEU A 480 1.96 13.75 14.85
N SER A 481 1.32 14.86 14.50
CA SER A 481 0.27 15.48 15.33
C SER A 481 -0.92 14.54 15.58
N GLN A 482 -1.33 13.76 14.57
CA GLN A 482 -2.38 12.75 14.71
C GLN A 482 -1.96 11.61 15.66
N ILE A 483 -0.73 11.10 15.50
CA ILE A 483 -0.16 10.04 16.35
C ILE A 483 -0.05 10.53 17.81
N ASP A 484 0.49 11.73 18.01
CA ASP A 484 0.66 12.33 19.34
C ASP A 484 -0.67 12.50 20.06
N LYS A 485 -1.69 12.98 19.33
CA LYS A 485 -3.03 13.17 19.88
C LYS A 485 -3.61 11.83 20.36
N SER A 486 -3.62 10.82 19.50
CA SER A 486 -4.17 9.50 19.85
C SER A 486 -3.38 8.80 20.95
N THR A 487 -2.06 9.01 21.02
CA THR A 487 -1.21 8.48 22.09
C THR A 487 -1.52 9.12 23.44
N LYS A 488 -1.68 10.45 23.49
CA LYS A 488 -2.03 11.19 24.72
C LYS A 488 -3.44 10.86 25.22
N GLU A 489 -4.39 10.75 24.30
CA GLU A 489 -5.79 10.43 24.62
C GLU A 489 -6.01 8.94 24.87
N LYS A 490 -5.03 8.07 24.56
CA LYS A 490 -5.15 6.60 24.60
C LYS A 490 -6.37 6.10 23.85
N ASN A 491 -6.65 6.72 22.72
CA ASN A 491 -7.88 6.53 21.97
C ASN A 491 -7.64 6.66 20.45
N LEU A 492 -8.05 5.63 19.71
CA LEU A 492 -8.07 5.61 18.25
C LEU A 492 -9.52 5.73 17.77
N PRO A 493 -9.90 6.85 17.14
CA PRO A 493 -11.21 6.97 16.50
C PRO A 493 -11.25 6.12 15.21
N CYS A 494 -12.38 5.45 14.98
CA CYS A 494 -12.58 4.59 13.80
C CYS A 494 -14.08 4.42 13.52
N LEU A 495 -14.41 3.75 12.42
CA LEU A 495 -15.74 3.24 12.13
C LEU A 495 -15.78 1.77 12.54
N SER A 496 -16.79 1.36 13.29
CA SER A 496 -17.00 -0.04 13.67
C SER A 496 -18.04 -0.73 12.78
N LEU A 497 -17.72 -1.95 12.36
CA LEU A 497 -18.62 -2.90 11.71
C LEU A 497 -18.66 -4.17 12.57
N PHE A 498 -19.85 -4.75 12.74
CA PHE A 498 -20.12 -5.92 13.60
C PHE A 498 -19.68 -5.70 15.04
N HIS A 499 -19.93 -4.50 15.57
CA HIS A 499 -19.41 -4.05 16.86
C HIS A 499 -19.76 -5.01 18.01
N LYS A 500 -18.73 -5.37 18.79
CA LYS A 500 -18.83 -6.03 20.10
C LYS A 500 -17.90 -5.29 21.06
N GLU A 501 -18.36 -5.06 22.29
CA GLU A 501 -17.51 -4.52 23.36
C GLU A 501 -16.63 -5.65 23.90
N ILE A 502 -15.32 -5.54 23.69
CA ILE A 502 -14.33 -6.59 24.00
C ILE A 502 -13.07 -5.92 24.56
N THR A 503 -12.51 -6.48 25.63
CA THR A 503 -11.14 -6.21 26.07
C THR A 503 -10.28 -7.42 25.74
N THR A 504 -9.23 -7.26 24.93
CA THR A 504 -8.43 -8.38 24.43
C THR A 504 -7.01 -7.97 24.04
N SER A 505 -6.09 -8.94 24.07
CA SER A 505 -4.79 -8.87 23.40
C SER A 505 -4.75 -9.73 22.13
N ASN A 506 -5.82 -10.49 21.83
CA ASN A 506 -5.93 -11.34 20.64
C ASN A 506 -6.65 -10.60 19.51
N PHE A 507 -5.99 -9.59 18.96
CA PHE A 507 -6.46 -8.90 17.76
C PHE A 507 -5.41 -9.01 16.65
N THR A 508 -5.81 -8.62 15.43
CA THR A 508 -4.87 -8.34 14.36
C THR A 508 -5.04 -6.88 13.91
N THR A 509 -3.93 -6.27 13.54
CA THR A 509 -3.91 -4.92 12.97
C THR A 509 -3.02 -4.92 11.74
N ARG A 510 -3.46 -4.24 10.69
CA ARG A 510 -2.67 -3.97 9.49
C ARG A 510 -3.01 -2.56 9.00
N MET A 511 -2.14 -1.97 8.19
CA MET A 511 -2.52 -0.74 7.49
C MET A 511 -3.74 -1.00 6.59
N ASN A 512 -3.66 -2.06 5.77
CA ASN A 512 -4.76 -2.60 4.97
C ASN A 512 -4.61 -4.12 4.91
N PHE A 513 -5.71 -4.85 4.76
CA PHE A 513 -5.69 -6.30 4.56
C PHE A 513 -5.83 -6.63 3.08
N ARG A 514 -4.78 -7.19 2.48
CA ARG A 514 -4.84 -7.80 1.14
C ARG A 514 -5.36 -9.23 1.26
N LEU A 515 -5.63 -9.87 0.12
CA LEU A 515 -6.17 -11.23 0.09
C LEU A 515 -5.32 -12.23 0.90
N HIS A 516 -3.98 -12.17 0.83
CA HIS A 516 -3.10 -13.07 1.57
C HIS A 516 -2.99 -12.75 3.06
N ASP A 517 -3.33 -11.53 3.48
CA ASP A 517 -3.25 -11.08 4.88
C ASP A 517 -4.43 -11.59 5.72
N ILE A 518 -5.53 -12.01 5.07
CA ILE A 518 -6.77 -12.43 5.74
C ILE A 518 -6.54 -13.62 6.67
N LYS A 519 -5.57 -14.49 6.36
CA LYS A 519 -5.16 -15.60 7.25
C LYS A 519 -4.80 -15.12 8.66
N GLU A 520 -4.32 -13.89 8.81
CA GLU A 520 -3.93 -13.32 10.10
C GLU A 520 -5.12 -12.86 10.95
N ALA A 521 -6.29 -12.68 10.32
CA ALA A 521 -7.55 -12.41 11.00
C ALA A 521 -8.23 -13.69 11.50
N VAL A 522 -7.79 -14.87 11.05
CA VAL A 522 -8.35 -16.16 11.47
C VAL A 522 -8.12 -16.39 12.96
N GLY A 523 -9.22 -16.63 13.68
CA GLY A 523 -9.19 -16.89 15.13
C GLY A 523 -8.91 -15.65 15.99
N LYS A 524 -8.94 -14.44 15.42
CA LYS A 524 -8.80 -13.19 16.15
C LYS A 524 -10.14 -12.70 16.67
N ASP A 525 -10.11 -12.06 17.85
CA ASP A 525 -11.29 -11.50 18.49
C ASP A 525 -11.72 -10.19 17.81
N VAL A 526 -10.76 -9.45 17.25
CA VAL A 526 -10.96 -8.13 16.64
C VAL A 526 -10.00 -7.95 15.46
N VAL A 527 -10.48 -7.31 14.38
CA VAL A 527 -9.68 -6.87 13.24
C VAL A 527 -9.65 -5.34 13.20
N ILE A 528 -8.46 -4.76 13.06
CA ILE A 528 -8.25 -3.31 13.04
C ILE A 528 -7.47 -2.92 11.77
N THR A 529 -7.94 -1.91 11.04
CA THR A 529 -7.31 -1.46 9.81
C THR A 529 -7.45 0.05 9.59
N GLU A 530 -6.50 0.65 8.87
CA GLU A 530 -6.63 2.05 8.48
C GLU A 530 -7.65 2.25 7.37
N SER A 531 -7.86 1.23 6.54
CA SER A 531 -8.91 1.24 5.52
C SER A 531 -9.44 -0.16 5.23
N ALA A 532 -10.75 -0.23 5.00
CA ALA A 532 -11.47 -1.37 4.49
C ALA A 532 -12.79 -0.86 3.90
N SER A 533 -13.00 -1.15 2.62
CA SER A 533 -14.27 -0.88 1.95
C SER A 533 -15.32 -1.93 2.34
N LEU A 534 -16.60 -1.63 2.10
CA LEU A 534 -17.69 -2.59 2.29
C LEU A 534 -17.56 -3.83 1.40
N PHE A 535 -16.89 -3.66 0.26
CA PHE A 535 -16.65 -4.68 -0.76
C PHE A 535 -15.26 -5.31 -0.67
N SER A 536 -14.53 -5.04 0.42
CA SER A 536 -13.22 -5.66 0.65
C SER A 536 -13.36 -7.11 1.08
N PHE A 537 -12.32 -7.88 0.81
CA PHE A 537 -12.24 -9.28 1.25
C PHE A 537 -12.18 -9.41 2.78
N ILE A 538 -11.58 -8.44 3.49
CA ILE A 538 -11.57 -8.45 4.96
C ILE A 538 -12.95 -8.16 5.55
N THR A 539 -13.74 -7.26 4.93
CA THR A 539 -15.14 -7.05 5.33
C THR A 539 -15.97 -8.30 5.09
N GLU A 540 -15.78 -9.00 3.97
CA GLU A 540 -16.44 -10.27 3.68
C GLU A 540 -16.11 -11.35 4.72
N TYR A 541 -14.83 -11.51 5.06
CA TYR A 541 -14.39 -12.40 6.14
C TYR A 541 -15.10 -12.06 7.46
N CYS A 542 -14.99 -10.81 7.91
CA CYS A 542 -15.55 -10.34 9.18
C CYS A 542 -17.07 -10.48 9.26
N ALA A 543 -17.78 -10.19 8.16
CA ALA A 543 -19.23 -10.36 8.08
C ALA A 543 -19.64 -11.84 8.20
N THR A 544 -18.83 -12.74 7.62
CA THR A 544 -19.13 -14.17 7.59
C THR A 544 -18.85 -14.82 8.94
N THR A 545 -17.78 -14.42 9.62
CA THR A 545 -17.39 -14.93 10.95
C THR A 545 -18.00 -14.16 12.11
N GLU A 546 -18.66 -13.04 11.84
CA GLU A 546 -19.09 -12.05 12.84
C GLU A 546 -17.94 -11.55 13.71
N THR A 547 -16.74 -11.47 13.14
CA THR A 547 -15.58 -10.84 13.80
C THR A 547 -15.73 -9.32 13.70
N PRO A 548 -15.66 -8.57 14.81
CA PRO A 548 -15.67 -7.10 14.79
C PRO A 548 -14.54 -6.53 13.93
N LEU A 549 -14.89 -5.60 13.05
CA LEU A 549 -13.97 -4.89 12.16
C LEU A 549 -13.98 -3.39 12.48
N TYR A 550 -12.80 -2.84 12.76
CA TYR A 550 -12.60 -1.42 13.00
C TYR A 550 -11.77 -0.83 11.87
N THR A 551 -12.41 -0.01 11.03
CA THR A 551 -11.81 0.61 9.84
C THR A 551 -11.65 2.12 10.00
N GLY A 552 -10.66 2.73 9.35
CA GLY A 552 -10.34 4.14 9.55
C GLY A 552 -9.50 4.43 10.80
N ALA A 553 -8.98 3.39 11.47
CA ALA A 553 -8.16 3.51 12.67
C ALA A 553 -6.72 3.92 12.32
N ARG A 554 -6.50 5.23 12.06
CA ARG A 554 -5.22 5.77 11.56
C ARG A 554 -4.03 5.38 12.43
N PHE A 555 -2.95 4.93 11.80
CA PHE A 555 -1.70 4.51 12.45
C PHE A 555 -1.85 3.38 13.49
N ALA A 556 -2.98 2.65 13.51
CA ALA A 556 -3.20 1.59 14.49
C ALA A 556 -2.05 0.57 14.52
N ASN A 557 -1.61 0.12 13.35
CA ASN A 557 -0.56 -0.89 13.22
C ASN A 557 0.74 -0.53 13.97
N ILE A 558 1.15 0.74 13.96
CA ILE A 558 2.38 1.21 14.63
C ILE A 558 2.15 1.73 16.05
N MET A 559 0.90 1.92 16.47
CA MET A 559 0.56 2.54 17.76
C MET A 559 0.09 1.54 18.83
N ILE A 560 -0.60 0.48 18.43
CA ILE A 560 -1.25 -0.45 19.36
C ILE A 560 -0.67 -1.86 19.35
N GLN A 561 0.34 -2.11 18.52
CA GLN A 561 1.06 -3.38 18.53
C GLN A 561 1.51 -3.74 19.95
N ASP A 562 1.29 -4.99 20.34
CA ASP A 562 1.63 -5.58 21.65
C ASP A 562 0.91 -4.98 22.87
N LYS A 563 -0.18 -4.22 22.67
CA LYS A 563 -1.01 -3.68 23.76
C LYS A 563 -2.25 -4.54 24.03
N THR A 564 -2.86 -4.35 25.20
CA THR A 564 -4.24 -4.80 25.43
C THR A 564 -5.18 -3.68 24.99
N ILE A 565 -6.15 -3.99 24.14
CA ILE A 565 -7.12 -3.02 23.66
C ILE A 565 -8.46 -3.21 24.34
N THR A 566 -9.25 -2.14 24.43
CA THR A 566 -10.68 -2.20 24.75
C THR A 566 -11.45 -1.53 23.63
N THR A 567 -12.37 -2.27 23.03
CA THR A 567 -13.19 -1.77 21.95
C THR A 567 -14.46 -1.11 22.48
N THR A 568 -14.80 0.03 21.91
CA THR A 568 -16.09 0.69 22.10
C THR A 568 -16.69 0.99 20.73
N LYS A 569 -17.96 1.37 20.66
CA LYS A 569 -18.56 1.77 19.38
C LYS A 569 -17.74 2.91 18.77
N ASP A 570 -17.23 2.69 17.56
CA ASP A 570 -16.46 3.66 16.77
C ASP A 570 -15.16 4.20 17.43
N SER A 571 -14.56 3.46 18.37
CA SER A 571 -13.21 3.75 18.87
C SER A 571 -12.53 2.56 19.56
N ILE A 572 -11.20 2.62 19.66
CA ILE A 572 -10.35 1.65 20.34
C ILE A 572 -9.52 2.36 21.41
N LYS A 573 -9.56 1.87 22.66
CA LYS A 573 -8.73 2.34 23.78
C LYS A 573 -7.54 1.41 23.99
N PHE A 574 -6.37 1.94 24.37
CA PHE A 574 -5.11 1.17 24.47
C PHE A 574 -4.08 1.76 25.45
#